data_AF-A0A409X1K3-F1
#
_entry.id   AF-A0A409X1K3-F1
#
_cell.length_a   1.000
_cell.length_b   1.000
_cell.length_c   1.000
_cell.angle_alpha   90.00
_cell.angle_beta   90.00
_cell.angle_gamma   90.00
#
_symmetry.space_group_name_H-M   'P 1'
#
loop_
_entity.id
_entity.type
_entity.pdbx_description
1 polymer ?
#
loop_
_entity_poly.entity_id
_entity_poly.type
_entity_poly.pdbx_seq_one_letter_code
_entity_poly.pdbx_strand_id
1 'polypeptide(L)'
;MPSPEIQSFLSWFQSHGGYIDTSAMDVVDFPASEGGRGAIALVDIPENHVVFSVPRLLLLTPRTSALPARMGVQAWRRYGLHKGWAGLILCMMWEAARGAESKWCPYFEMMPTRFDTPMFWSEDDLAELKGTSVVDKLGKEEAEKDYTDKVLPAIHSRPDLFAKEDIPTRYSIAVFHMMGTRISSRSFTLSKDDEEGEEEEDKEPGHVPAAEGQDVGNASMGSAMDVDEPAVPIPPQQQQTHAHDHENYEEDHDHDHAHGEGGEGDEDEDDEEDDTSEVAMVPLADILNARYKSENVRLFYEPDSLKMVSTRIIKAGEQIWNTYGDPPNGELLRGYGHVDYVSLPYAPGEYGNPGDVVELRADLVVQCVLDEVNGQREGEGARGKEKKLTMEDVEERIDWWLDEGGEDIFVIEHPYASLTEFASTPSSSNPNPNPDPNTDPKALLASSISPVLLAFIRLIQLTDAEWARARAKGKPPKPAVDARALRVVKEALGRRAGAYATSLDEDRRMIDGADDDDGMSLNKRHALAVRMGEKRVLEALGRGVEEALVWIEKEEMEAEAEKHKKELEDSGKKKREPPTMSRAEKRKAAKDGEDDGRKRRR
;
A
#
# COMPACT_ATOMS: atom_id res chain seq x y z
N MET A 1 36.66 -6.67 15.08
CA MET A 1 36.65 -8.12 15.41
C MET A 1 35.22 -8.45 15.76
N PRO A 2 34.56 -9.33 15.01
CA PRO A 2 33.17 -9.70 15.28
C PRO A 2 33.04 -10.27 16.70
N SER A 3 31.90 -10.00 17.34
CA SER A 3 31.60 -10.50 18.68
C SER A 3 31.65 -12.04 18.71
N PRO A 4 31.91 -12.67 19.87
CA PRO A 4 31.90 -14.13 19.99
C PRO A 4 30.59 -14.78 19.52
N GLU A 5 29.46 -14.09 19.71
CA GLU A 5 28.14 -14.50 19.25
C GLU A 5 28.06 -14.56 17.72
N ILE A 6 28.55 -13.51 17.03
CA ILE A 6 28.61 -13.46 15.57
C ILE A 6 29.45 -14.62 15.04
N GLN A 7 30.61 -14.90 15.63
CA GLN A 7 31.48 -16.00 15.18
C GLN A 7 30.82 -17.37 15.38
N SER A 8 30.11 -17.57 16.49
CA SER A 8 29.34 -18.79 16.77
C SER A 8 28.26 -18.99 15.71
N PHE A 9 27.50 -17.94 15.41
CA PHE A 9 26.47 -17.95 14.38
C PHE A 9 27.00 -18.24 12.98
N LEU A 10 28.07 -17.55 12.54
CA LEU A 10 28.64 -17.76 11.21
C LEU A 10 29.19 -19.19 11.05
N SER A 11 29.83 -19.72 12.10
CA SER A 11 30.32 -21.11 12.12
C SER A 11 29.17 -22.12 12.01
N TRP A 12 28.09 -21.87 12.75
CA TRP A 12 26.86 -22.66 12.67
C TRP A 12 26.22 -22.61 11.29
N PHE A 13 26.11 -21.41 10.71
CA PHE A 13 25.52 -21.21 9.39
C PHE A 13 26.27 -22.00 8.32
N GLN A 14 27.61 -21.91 8.32
CA GLN A 14 28.47 -22.67 7.41
C GLN A 14 28.40 -24.18 7.64
N SER A 15 28.33 -24.64 8.89
CA SER A 15 28.23 -26.09 9.18
C SER A 15 26.91 -26.71 8.72
N HIS A 16 25.87 -25.89 8.49
CA HIS A 16 24.55 -26.33 8.01
C HIS A 16 24.34 -26.07 6.52
N GLY A 17 25.43 -25.89 5.75
CA GLY A 17 25.39 -25.78 4.29
C GLY A 17 25.23 -24.36 3.76
N GLY A 18 25.21 -23.35 4.64
CA GLY A 18 25.23 -21.95 4.25
C GLY A 18 26.57 -21.53 3.65
N TYR A 19 26.55 -20.80 2.53
CA TYR A 19 27.74 -20.22 1.92
C TYR A 19 27.88 -18.76 2.32
N ILE A 20 29.09 -18.33 2.67
CA ILE A 20 29.41 -16.92 2.94
C ILE A 20 30.76 -16.62 2.31
N ASP A 21 30.85 -15.54 1.52
CA ASP A 21 32.14 -15.04 1.07
C ASP A 21 32.84 -14.25 2.19
N THR A 22 33.49 -14.99 3.09
CA THR A 22 34.26 -14.42 4.21
C THR A 22 35.45 -13.55 3.79
N SER A 23 35.81 -13.53 2.51
CA SER A 23 36.83 -12.62 1.98
C SER A 23 36.25 -11.27 1.55
N ALA A 24 34.95 -11.25 1.22
CA ALA A 24 34.24 -10.09 0.72
C ALA A 24 33.39 -9.38 1.78
N MET A 25 32.82 -10.11 2.75
CA MET A 25 31.94 -9.54 3.77
C MET A 25 32.32 -9.97 5.20
N ASP A 26 31.92 -9.15 6.16
CA ASP A 26 31.84 -9.53 7.58
C ASP A 26 30.57 -8.94 8.22
N VAL A 27 30.16 -9.48 9.36
CA VAL A 27 29.05 -8.95 10.18
C VAL A 27 29.61 -8.10 11.30
N VAL A 28 29.14 -6.86 11.41
CA VAL A 28 29.63 -5.86 12.37
C VAL A 28 28.47 -5.13 13.05
N ASP A 29 28.75 -4.52 14.20
CA ASP A 29 27.80 -3.64 14.87
C ASP A 29 28.09 -2.18 14.45
N PHE A 30 27.17 -1.58 13.69
CA PHE A 30 27.14 -0.16 13.36
C PHE A 30 26.51 0.66 14.51
N PRO A 31 26.65 1.99 14.51
CA PRO A 31 25.86 2.85 15.38
C PRO A 31 24.36 2.58 15.25
N ALA A 32 23.59 2.79 16.32
CA ALA A 32 22.14 2.57 16.29
C ALA A 32 21.44 3.40 15.21
N SER A 33 21.97 4.59 14.88
CA SER A 33 21.49 5.45 13.79
C SER A 33 21.69 4.86 12.38
N GLU A 34 22.49 3.81 12.25
CA GLU A 34 22.81 3.14 10.97
C GLU A 34 22.24 1.71 10.91
N GLY A 35 21.32 1.37 11.81
CA GLY A 35 20.62 0.07 11.85
C GLY A 35 21.20 -0.94 12.86
N GLY A 36 22.27 -0.60 13.57
CA GLY A 36 22.88 -1.50 14.55
C GLY A 36 23.64 -2.64 13.88
N ARG A 37 23.31 -3.90 14.16
CA ARG A 37 24.04 -5.03 13.57
C ARG A 37 23.73 -5.13 12.07
N GLY A 38 24.77 -5.22 11.24
CA GLY A 38 24.66 -5.29 9.79
C GLY A 38 25.87 -5.96 9.15
N ALA A 39 25.94 -5.95 7.82
CA ALA A 39 27.08 -6.48 7.08
C ALA A 39 27.91 -5.36 6.42
N ILE A 40 29.22 -5.56 6.34
CA ILE A 40 30.18 -4.62 5.75
C ILE A 40 31.00 -5.30 4.65
N ALA A 41 31.29 -4.57 3.58
CA ALA A 41 32.20 -5.02 2.53
C ALA A 41 33.66 -4.86 2.99
N LEU A 42 34.43 -5.95 2.97
CA LEU A 42 35.86 -5.97 3.30
C LEU A 42 36.75 -5.54 2.12
N VAL A 43 36.26 -5.77 0.90
CA VAL A 43 36.90 -5.41 -0.37
C VAL A 43 35.85 -4.80 -1.29
N ASP A 44 36.29 -4.22 -2.41
CA ASP A 44 35.35 -3.81 -3.46
C ASP A 44 34.64 -5.05 -4.02
N ILE A 45 33.33 -5.13 -3.84
CA ILE A 45 32.47 -6.20 -4.34
C ILE A 45 31.96 -5.79 -5.72
N PRO A 46 32.19 -6.58 -6.79
CA PRO A 46 31.68 -6.27 -8.11
C PRO A 46 30.17 -6.51 -8.19
N GLU A 47 29.50 -5.90 -9.17
CA GLU A 47 28.10 -6.19 -9.47
C GLU A 47 27.90 -7.67 -9.84
N ASN A 48 26.74 -8.24 -9.51
CA ASN A 48 26.37 -9.64 -9.70
C ASN A 48 27.25 -10.65 -8.93
N HIS A 49 27.86 -10.24 -7.81
CA HIS A 49 28.59 -11.12 -6.91
C HIS A 49 27.66 -11.76 -5.87
N VAL A 50 27.79 -13.07 -5.69
CA VAL A 50 27.06 -13.80 -4.64
C VAL A 50 27.77 -13.59 -3.30
N VAL A 51 27.14 -12.79 -2.43
CA VAL A 51 27.69 -12.42 -1.12
C VAL A 51 27.55 -13.58 -0.13
N PHE A 52 26.37 -14.20 -0.08
CA PHE A 52 26.10 -15.43 0.68
C PHE A 52 24.92 -16.20 0.09
N SER A 53 24.75 -17.47 0.47
CA SER A 53 23.57 -18.27 0.13
C SER A 53 23.05 -19.06 1.33
N VAL A 54 21.73 -19.14 1.44
CA VAL A 54 20.98 -19.74 2.55
C VAL A 54 20.22 -20.97 2.03
N PRO A 55 20.55 -22.20 2.44
CA PRO A 55 19.79 -23.38 2.06
C PRO A 55 18.35 -23.33 2.56
N ARG A 56 17.37 -23.82 1.77
CA ARG A 56 15.96 -23.82 2.19
C ARG A 56 15.69 -24.56 3.50
N LEU A 57 16.45 -25.62 3.78
CA LEU A 57 16.36 -26.39 5.03
C LEU A 57 16.81 -25.62 6.28
N LEU A 58 17.50 -24.49 6.09
CA LEU A 58 17.98 -23.62 7.17
C LEU A 58 16.96 -22.51 7.51
N LEU A 59 16.01 -22.23 6.62
CA LEU A 59 14.89 -21.33 6.88
C LEU A 59 14.08 -21.86 8.07
N LEU A 60 13.52 -20.95 8.87
CA LEU A 60 12.59 -21.31 9.93
C LEU A 60 11.18 -20.95 9.50
N THR A 61 10.40 -21.99 9.26
CA THR A 61 9.00 -21.97 8.82
C THR A 61 8.22 -23.08 9.52
N PRO A 62 6.87 -23.09 9.48
CA PRO A 62 6.11 -24.22 9.98
C PRO A 62 6.50 -25.54 9.30
N ARG A 63 6.87 -25.53 8.01
CA ARG A 63 7.29 -26.72 7.26
C ARG A 63 8.63 -27.30 7.73
N THR A 64 9.59 -26.45 8.04
CA THR A 64 10.95 -26.87 8.45
C THR A 64 11.05 -27.21 9.94
N SER A 65 10.09 -26.72 10.75
CA SER A 65 9.97 -27.04 12.18
C SER A 65 9.41 -28.45 12.38
N ALA A 66 9.91 -29.16 13.40
CA ALA A 66 9.36 -30.47 13.77
C ALA A 66 8.03 -30.37 14.55
N LEU A 67 7.64 -29.16 14.97
CA LEU A 67 6.49 -28.96 15.84
C LEU A 67 5.15 -29.32 15.20
N PRO A 68 4.81 -28.87 13.98
CA PRO A 68 3.49 -29.17 13.39
C PRO A 68 3.26 -30.67 13.21
N ALA A 69 4.29 -31.40 12.75
CA ALA A 69 4.25 -32.86 12.63
C ALA A 69 4.06 -33.55 13.99
N ARG A 70 4.72 -33.05 15.05
CA ARG A 70 4.57 -33.59 16.42
C ARG A 70 3.21 -33.28 17.04
N MET A 71 2.64 -32.11 16.75
CA MET A 71 1.30 -31.69 17.16
C MET A 71 0.21 -32.51 16.47
N GLY A 72 0.46 -32.87 15.20
CA GLY A 72 -0.48 -33.55 14.32
C GLY A 72 -1.21 -32.55 13.41
N VAL A 73 -1.23 -32.83 12.11
CA VAL A 73 -1.78 -31.91 11.07
C VAL A 73 -3.23 -31.53 11.35
N GLN A 74 -4.07 -32.47 11.78
CA GLN A 74 -5.47 -32.22 12.12
C GLN A 74 -5.62 -31.26 13.32
N ALA A 75 -4.80 -31.41 14.36
CA ALA A 75 -4.81 -30.50 15.50
C ALA A 75 -4.30 -29.11 15.09
N TRP A 76 -3.25 -29.06 14.27
CA TRP A 76 -2.71 -27.81 13.72
C TRP A 76 -3.77 -27.02 12.94
N ARG A 77 -4.49 -27.69 12.03
CA ARG A 77 -5.59 -27.08 11.27
C ARG A 77 -6.76 -26.67 12.16
N ARG A 78 -7.15 -27.52 13.11
CA ARG A 78 -8.26 -27.26 14.05
C ARG A 78 -8.08 -25.97 14.87
N TYR A 79 -6.85 -25.66 15.26
CA TYR A 79 -6.55 -24.44 16.02
C TYR A 79 -6.25 -23.22 15.13
N GLY A 80 -6.41 -23.33 13.81
CA GLY A 80 -6.14 -22.22 12.89
C GLY A 80 -4.65 -21.88 12.74
N LEU A 81 -3.72 -22.74 13.19
CA LEU A 81 -2.27 -22.46 13.15
C LEU A 81 -1.66 -22.59 11.75
N HIS A 82 -2.45 -23.00 10.77
CA HIS A 82 -2.07 -23.06 9.36
C HIS A 82 -2.33 -21.73 8.64
N LYS A 83 -3.04 -20.80 9.28
CA LYS A 83 -3.36 -19.47 8.75
C LYS A 83 -2.62 -18.41 9.56
N GLY A 84 -2.24 -17.33 8.88
CA GLY A 84 -1.50 -16.22 9.46
C GLY A 84 -0.17 -16.62 10.12
N TRP A 85 0.33 -15.75 10.99
CA TRP A 85 1.63 -15.97 11.65
C TRP A 85 1.56 -16.80 12.92
N ALA A 86 0.38 -17.09 13.47
CA ALA A 86 0.24 -17.76 14.76
C ALA A 86 0.99 -19.11 14.84
N GLY A 87 0.97 -19.87 13.75
CA GLY A 87 1.72 -21.13 13.63
C GLY A 87 3.24 -20.95 13.62
N LEU A 88 3.74 -19.97 12.86
CA LEU A 88 5.16 -19.65 12.82
C LEU A 88 5.64 -19.11 14.17
N ILE A 89 4.88 -18.22 14.81
CA ILE A 89 5.18 -17.71 16.15
C ILE A 89 5.30 -18.88 17.13
N LEU A 90 4.36 -19.82 17.14
CA LEU A 90 4.42 -20.98 18.03
C LEU A 90 5.64 -21.88 17.73
N CYS A 91 6.01 -22.06 16.46
CA CYS A 91 7.24 -22.76 16.10
C CYS A 91 8.49 -22.06 16.66
N MET A 92 8.57 -20.73 16.53
CA MET A 92 9.68 -19.94 17.07
C MET A 92 9.74 -20.03 18.60
N MET A 93 8.60 -19.95 19.29
CA MET A 93 8.52 -20.10 20.75
C MET A 93 9.02 -21.49 21.19
N TRP A 94 8.61 -22.55 20.48
CA TRP A 94 9.01 -23.91 20.78
C TRP A 94 10.51 -24.15 20.55
N GLU A 95 11.05 -23.69 19.42
CA GLU A 95 12.48 -23.83 19.13
C GLU A 95 13.34 -23.02 20.11
N ALA A 96 12.92 -21.80 20.46
CA ALA A 96 13.61 -20.99 21.47
C ALA A 96 13.58 -21.65 22.86
N ALA A 97 12.46 -22.28 23.25
CA ALA A 97 12.35 -23.00 24.52
C ALA A 97 13.29 -24.21 24.61
N ARG A 98 13.60 -24.86 23.49
CA ARG A 98 14.53 -26.00 23.43
C ARG A 98 15.99 -25.61 23.67
N GLY A 99 16.33 -24.34 23.51
CA GLY A 99 17.70 -23.84 23.71
C GLY A 99 18.71 -24.64 22.88
N ALA A 100 19.76 -25.16 23.50
CA ALA A 100 20.84 -25.89 22.83
C ALA A 100 20.40 -27.16 22.07
N GLU A 101 19.20 -27.70 22.32
CA GLU A 101 18.66 -28.80 21.53
C GLU A 101 18.03 -28.36 20.20
N SER A 102 17.77 -27.07 20.04
CA SER A 102 17.29 -26.51 18.77
C SER A 102 18.45 -26.34 17.80
N LYS A 103 18.25 -26.77 16.55
CA LYS A 103 19.21 -26.48 15.49
C LYS A 103 19.35 -24.98 15.25
N TRP A 104 18.38 -24.15 15.60
CA TRP A 104 18.41 -22.70 15.41
C TRP A 104 18.88 -21.92 16.65
N CYS A 105 19.42 -22.59 17.69
CA CYS A 105 19.88 -21.90 18.90
C CYS A 105 20.85 -20.73 18.61
N PRO A 106 21.90 -20.89 17.77
CA PRO A 106 22.80 -19.77 17.46
C PRO A 106 22.12 -18.64 16.67
N TYR A 107 21.06 -18.94 15.94
CA TYR A 107 20.27 -17.92 15.23
C TYR A 107 19.41 -17.10 16.21
N PHE A 108 18.75 -17.74 17.18
CA PHE A 108 17.99 -17.02 18.21
C PHE A 108 18.87 -16.16 19.12
N GLU A 109 20.12 -16.59 19.39
CA GLU A 109 21.11 -15.81 20.14
C GLU A 109 21.52 -14.53 19.40
N MET A 110 21.41 -14.51 18.07
CA MET A 110 21.71 -13.33 17.24
C MET A 110 20.56 -12.34 17.14
N MET A 111 19.33 -12.78 17.38
CA MET A 111 18.14 -11.94 17.23
C MET A 111 18.03 -10.88 18.34
N PRO A 112 17.43 -9.72 18.04
CA PRO A 112 17.14 -8.71 19.05
C PRO A 112 16.29 -9.27 20.19
N THR A 113 16.63 -8.87 21.42
CA THR A 113 15.87 -9.18 22.64
C THR A 113 15.00 -8.01 23.09
N ARG A 114 15.08 -6.87 22.39
CA ARG A 114 14.32 -5.65 22.63
C ARG A 114 13.99 -5.03 21.27
N PHE A 115 12.85 -4.36 21.20
CA PHE A 115 12.39 -3.65 20.01
C PHE A 115 11.91 -2.27 20.41
N ASP A 116 12.12 -1.32 19.51
CA ASP A 116 11.63 0.05 19.62
C ASP A 116 10.35 0.25 18.78
N THR A 117 9.64 -0.84 18.44
CA THR A 117 8.35 -0.76 17.75
C THR A 117 7.26 -0.22 18.70
N PRO A 118 6.28 0.55 18.18
CA PRO A 118 5.26 1.17 19.04
C PRO A 118 4.41 0.19 19.85
N MET A 119 4.37 -1.10 19.48
CA MET A 119 3.73 -2.15 20.27
C MET A 119 4.25 -2.25 21.72
N PHE A 120 5.51 -1.86 21.96
CA PHE A 120 6.16 -1.86 23.27
C PHE A 120 6.27 -0.47 23.92
N TRP A 121 5.71 0.57 23.30
CA TRP A 121 5.78 1.93 23.81
C TRP A 121 4.84 2.15 24.99
N SER A 122 5.16 3.17 25.79
CA SER A 122 4.26 3.64 26.84
C SER A 122 3.09 4.43 26.25
N GLU A 123 1.99 4.59 27.00
CA GLU A 123 0.85 5.41 26.55
C GLU A 123 1.26 6.86 26.25
N ASP A 124 2.22 7.41 27.01
CA ASP A 124 2.76 8.75 26.80
C ASP A 124 3.55 8.85 25.47
N ASP A 125 4.34 7.83 25.15
CA ASP A 125 5.08 7.77 23.88
C ASP A 125 4.13 7.55 22.69
N LEU A 126 3.09 6.71 22.84
CA LEU A 126 2.06 6.52 21.82
C LEU A 126 1.28 7.81 21.55
N ALA A 127 1.10 8.67 22.56
CA ALA A 127 0.45 9.96 22.38
C ALA A 127 1.25 10.93 21.48
N GLU A 128 2.57 10.75 21.34
CA GLU A 128 3.39 11.53 20.41
C GLU A 128 3.11 11.19 18.93
N LEU A 129 2.56 9.98 18.66
CA LEU A 129 2.11 9.53 17.34
C LEU A 129 0.67 9.93 17.01
N LYS A 130 0.03 10.73 17.87
CA LYS A 130 -1.35 11.18 17.64
C LYS A 130 -1.49 11.91 16.31
N GLY A 131 -2.42 11.44 15.49
CA GLY A 131 -2.69 11.98 14.16
C GLY A 131 -1.94 11.25 13.04
N THR A 132 -1.12 10.24 13.33
CA THR A 132 -0.56 9.31 12.34
C THR A 132 -1.45 8.07 12.22
N SER A 133 -1.33 7.29 11.13
CA SER A 133 -2.02 6.00 10.99
C SER A 133 -1.36 4.86 11.78
N VAL A 134 -0.19 5.10 12.39
CA VAL A 134 0.62 4.07 13.06
C VAL A 134 -0.12 3.44 14.22
N VAL A 135 -0.75 4.24 15.07
CA VAL A 135 -1.42 3.77 16.30
C VAL A 135 -2.64 2.90 15.97
N ASP A 136 -3.43 3.32 14.99
CA ASP A 136 -4.63 2.60 14.55
C ASP A 136 -4.29 1.22 13.95
N LYS A 137 -3.07 1.08 13.42
CA LYS A 137 -2.59 -0.11 12.73
C LYS A 137 -1.72 -1.04 13.59
N LEU A 138 -1.66 -0.88 14.92
CA LEU A 138 -0.77 -1.71 15.76
C LEU A 138 -1.22 -3.16 15.92
N GLY A 139 -2.52 -3.46 15.76
CA GLY A 139 -3.05 -4.84 15.77
C GLY A 139 -2.84 -5.58 17.10
N LYS A 140 -2.60 -4.87 18.22
CA LYS A 140 -2.22 -5.50 19.49
C LYS A 140 -3.36 -6.32 20.08
N GLU A 141 -4.57 -5.80 20.06
CA GLU A 141 -5.75 -6.50 20.62
C GLU A 141 -6.05 -7.78 19.84
N GLU A 142 -5.93 -7.71 18.51
CA GLU A 142 -6.08 -8.84 17.60
C GLU A 142 -5.01 -9.91 17.85
N ALA A 143 -3.75 -9.51 18.06
CA ALA A 143 -2.66 -10.42 18.38
C ALA A 143 -2.88 -11.14 19.72
N GLU A 144 -3.34 -10.42 20.75
CA GLU A 144 -3.66 -10.99 22.06
C GLU A 144 -4.86 -11.96 22.00
N LYS A 145 -5.83 -11.68 21.12
CA LYS A 145 -6.94 -12.57 20.81
C LYS A 145 -6.46 -13.85 20.14
N ASP A 146 -5.61 -13.77 19.11
CA ASP A 146 -5.04 -14.94 18.45
C ASP A 146 -4.22 -15.81 19.41
N TYR A 147 -3.46 -15.19 20.31
CA TYR A 147 -2.77 -15.92 21.37
C TYR A 147 -3.76 -16.68 22.28
N THR A 148 -4.85 -16.04 22.68
CA THR A 148 -5.82 -16.61 23.63
C THR A 148 -6.72 -17.68 22.99
N ASP A 149 -7.13 -17.47 21.74
CA ASP A 149 -8.13 -18.30 21.05
C ASP A 149 -7.49 -19.45 20.24
N LYS A 150 -6.27 -19.24 19.70
CA LYS A 150 -5.57 -20.22 18.85
C LYS A 150 -4.41 -20.89 19.58
N VAL A 151 -3.44 -20.09 20.02
CA VAL A 151 -2.12 -20.60 20.50
C VAL A 151 -2.23 -21.26 21.88
N LEU A 152 -2.87 -20.60 22.83
CA LEU A 152 -2.97 -21.09 24.21
C LEU A 152 -3.75 -22.42 24.29
N PRO A 153 -4.89 -22.62 23.60
CA PRO A 153 -5.57 -23.91 23.56
C PRO A 153 -4.75 -25.01 22.90
N ALA A 154 -3.99 -24.68 21.84
CA ALA A 154 -3.09 -25.63 21.19
C ALA A 154 -1.99 -26.11 22.15
N ILE A 155 -1.35 -25.20 22.89
CA ILE A 155 -0.35 -25.53 23.91
C ILE A 155 -0.93 -26.45 24.99
N HIS A 156 -2.11 -26.11 25.53
CA HIS A 156 -2.75 -26.90 26.59
C HIS A 156 -3.18 -28.30 26.12
N SER A 157 -3.42 -28.49 24.82
CA SER A 157 -3.82 -29.78 24.27
C SER A 157 -2.69 -30.83 24.30
N ARG A 158 -1.42 -30.39 24.38
CA ARG A 158 -0.22 -31.24 24.28
C ARG A 158 0.77 -31.01 25.43
N PRO A 159 0.41 -31.39 26.67
CA PRO A 159 1.29 -31.27 27.83
C PRO A 159 2.56 -32.14 27.74
N ASP A 160 2.58 -33.10 26.81
CA ASP A 160 3.77 -33.90 26.46
C ASP A 160 4.83 -33.10 25.69
N LEU A 161 4.41 -32.06 24.94
CA LEU A 161 5.30 -31.16 24.20
C LEU A 161 5.56 -29.86 24.96
N PHE A 162 4.58 -29.40 25.74
CA PHE A 162 4.62 -28.14 26.46
C PHE A 162 4.47 -28.38 27.97
N ALA A 163 5.59 -28.33 28.69
CA ALA A 163 5.60 -28.45 30.14
C ALA A 163 4.80 -27.30 30.79
N LYS A 164 3.96 -27.61 31.79
CA LYS A 164 3.10 -26.60 32.43
C LYS A 164 3.90 -25.49 33.11
N GLU A 165 5.11 -25.83 33.56
CA GLU A 165 6.05 -24.93 34.22
C GLU A 165 6.65 -23.91 33.25
N ASP A 166 6.73 -24.27 31.96
CA ASP A 166 7.31 -23.43 30.91
C ASP A 166 6.28 -22.44 30.33
N ILE A 167 4.98 -22.70 30.47
CA ILE A 167 3.92 -21.84 29.89
C ILE A 167 4.03 -20.38 30.36
N PRO A 168 4.15 -20.07 31.66
CA PRO A 168 4.19 -18.68 32.11
C PRO A 168 5.47 -17.93 31.75
N THR A 169 6.53 -18.62 31.33
CA THR A 169 7.85 -18.02 31.09
C THR A 169 8.24 -18.07 29.61
N ARG A 170 8.20 -19.24 28.99
CA ARG A 170 8.65 -19.51 27.62
C ARG A 170 7.54 -19.45 26.59
N TYR A 171 6.30 -19.70 27.02
CA TYR A 171 5.14 -19.59 26.15
C TYR A 171 4.17 -18.49 26.59
N SER A 172 4.68 -17.44 27.24
CA SER A 172 3.87 -16.33 27.70
C SER A 172 3.46 -15.42 26.53
N ILE A 173 2.44 -14.60 26.75
CA ILE A 173 2.01 -13.56 25.80
C ILE A 173 3.13 -12.56 25.47
N ALA A 174 4.02 -12.29 26.43
CA ALA A 174 5.18 -11.44 26.19
C ALA A 174 6.18 -12.08 25.21
N VAL A 175 6.37 -13.41 25.29
CA VAL A 175 7.20 -14.13 24.32
C VAL A 175 6.48 -14.20 22.96
N PHE A 176 5.15 -14.37 22.95
CA PHE A 176 4.35 -14.32 21.72
C PHE A 176 4.53 -12.99 20.99
N HIS A 177 4.37 -11.84 21.68
CA HIS A 177 4.62 -10.52 21.10
C HIS A 177 6.07 -10.37 20.61
N MET A 178 7.05 -10.81 21.39
CA MET A 178 8.47 -10.75 20.99
C MET A 178 8.75 -11.55 19.71
N MET A 179 8.17 -12.73 19.56
CA MET A 179 8.34 -13.55 18.35
C MET A 179 7.57 -12.97 17.17
N GLY A 180 6.35 -12.45 17.38
CA GLY A 180 5.59 -11.76 16.33
C GLY A 180 6.31 -10.51 15.81
N THR A 181 6.91 -9.70 16.68
CA THR A 181 7.73 -8.56 16.26
C THR A 181 9.01 -9.00 15.54
N ARG A 182 9.62 -10.12 15.93
CA ARG A 182 10.74 -10.69 15.17
C ARG A 182 10.30 -11.07 13.76
N ILE A 183 9.12 -11.67 13.59
CA ILE A 183 8.58 -11.96 12.25
C ILE A 183 8.37 -10.65 11.49
N SER A 184 7.57 -9.73 12.02
CA SER A 184 7.29 -8.45 11.35
C SER A 184 8.56 -7.71 10.92
N SER A 185 9.63 -7.72 11.71
CA SER A 185 10.84 -6.96 11.38
C SER A 185 11.85 -7.70 10.48
N ARG A 186 11.76 -9.04 10.35
CA ARG A 186 12.89 -9.87 9.84
C ARG A 186 12.48 -11.04 8.93
N SER A 187 11.19 -11.32 8.76
CA SER A 187 10.75 -12.41 7.90
C SER A 187 10.73 -12.00 6.42
N PHE A 188 10.64 -13.00 5.55
CA PHE A 188 10.53 -12.86 4.11
C PHE A 188 9.32 -13.64 3.64
N THR A 189 8.64 -13.11 2.64
CA THR A 189 7.57 -13.83 1.95
C THR A 189 8.19 -14.70 0.85
N LEU A 190 7.90 -16.00 0.88
CA LEU A 190 8.29 -16.97 -0.14
C LEU A 190 7.06 -17.21 -1.05
N SER A 191 7.17 -16.97 -2.35
CA SER A 191 6.09 -17.29 -3.29
C SER A 191 6.10 -18.78 -3.64
N LYS A 192 4.96 -19.33 -4.08
CA LYS A 192 4.88 -20.74 -4.54
C LYS A 192 5.64 -20.95 -5.85
N ASP A 193 5.67 -19.92 -6.72
CA ASP A 193 6.46 -19.92 -7.94
C ASP A 193 7.98 -20.04 -7.66
N ASP A 194 8.44 -19.61 -6.47
CA ASP A 194 9.83 -19.81 -6.06
C ASP A 194 10.17 -21.28 -5.75
N GLU A 195 9.18 -22.16 -5.55
CA GLU A 195 9.37 -23.59 -5.24
C GLU A 195 9.30 -24.48 -6.49
N GLU A 196 8.53 -24.09 -7.50
CA GLU A 196 8.47 -24.74 -8.80
C GLU A 196 9.42 -24.04 -9.77
N GLY A 197 10.72 -24.33 -9.65
CA GLY A 197 11.74 -23.74 -10.53
C GLY A 197 11.29 -23.77 -11.99
N GLU A 198 11.25 -22.60 -12.63
CA GLU A 198 10.86 -22.46 -14.04
C GLU A 198 11.58 -23.54 -14.88
N GLU A 199 10.84 -24.54 -15.35
CA GLU A 199 11.30 -25.41 -16.42
C GLU A 199 11.39 -24.51 -17.67
N GLU A 200 12.55 -23.88 -17.88
CA GLU A 200 12.83 -23.20 -19.13
C GLU A 200 12.80 -24.22 -20.26
N GLU A 201 11.65 -24.30 -20.95
CA GLU A 201 11.59 -24.87 -22.29
C GLU A 201 12.52 -24.06 -23.21
N ASP A 202 13.64 -24.69 -23.58
CA ASP A 202 14.60 -24.35 -24.64
C ASP A 202 14.20 -23.13 -25.51
N LYS A 203 14.63 -21.93 -25.11
CA LYS A 203 14.77 -20.79 -26.02
C LYS A 203 16.24 -20.49 -26.27
N GLU A 204 16.58 -20.45 -27.56
CA GLU A 204 17.94 -20.29 -28.09
C GLU A 204 18.75 -19.14 -27.42
N PRO A 205 20.08 -19.27 -27.30
CA PRO A 205 20.92 -18.33 -26.57
C PRO A 205 21.13 -17.06 -27.41
N GLY A 206 20.39 -16.00 -27.12
CA GLY A 206 20.50 -14.79 -27.94
C GLY A 206 19.66 -13.58 -27.58
N HIS A 207 19.12 -13.44 -26.38
CA HIS A 207 18.62 -12.17 -25.87
C HIS A 207 18.44 -12.30 -24.36
N VAL A 208 19.18 -11.54 -23.56
CA VAL A 208 18.83 -11.29 -22.16
C VAL A 208 17.73 -10.24 -22.21
N PRO A 209 16.45 -10.56 -21.93
CA PRO A 209 15.50 -9.52 -21.58
C PRO A 209 15.96 -8.97 -20.23
N ALA A 210 15.84 -7.66 -20.04
CA ALA A 210 15.92 -7.08 -18.71
C ALA A 210 14.79 -7.73 -17.89
N ALA A 211 15.15 -8.65 -17.01
CA ALA A 211 14.21 -9.29 -16.11
C ALA A 211 13.66 -8.20 -15.17
N GLU A 212 12.39 -7.84 -15.38
CA GLU A 212 11.55 -7.30 -14.32
C GLU A 212 11.37 -8.43 -13.30
N GLY A 213 12.37 -8.60 -12.43
CA GLY A 213 12.23 -9.48 -11.27
C GLY A 213 11.11 -8.94 -10.40
N GLN A 214 10.11 -9.77 -10.10
CA GLN A 214 9.10 -9.47 -9.10
C GLN A 214 9.81 -9.04 -7.82
N ASP A 215 9.53 -7.80 -7.39
CA ASP A 215 10.10 -7.22 -6.18
C ASP A 215 9.43 -7.88 -4.98
N VAL A 216 10.00 -8.98 -4.50
CA VAL A 216 9.46 -9.70 -3.33
C VAL A 216 9.86 -8.93 -2.07
N GLY A 217 8.91 -8.11 -1.60
CA GLY A 217 9.03 -7.30 -0.40
C GLY A 217 9.15 -8.15 0.88
N ASN A 218 9.70 -7.53 1.92
CA ASN A 218 9.69 -8.06 3.27
C ASN A 218 8.23 -8.25 3.75
N ALA A 219 7.94 -9.35 4.47
CA ALA A 219 6.57 -9.72 4.86
C ALA A 219 5.91 -8.70 5.81
N SER A 220 6.66 -7.72 6.32
CA SER A 220 6.17 -6.62 7.17
C SER A 220 5.12 -5.70 6.53
N MET A 221 4.91 -5.77 5.22
CA MET A 221 4.03 -4.83 4.50
C MET A 221 2.52 -5.07 4.69
N GLY A 222 2.14 -6.19 5.31
CA GLY A 222 0.76 -6.50 5.71
C GLY A 222 0.37 -5.99 7.10
N SER A 223 -0.84 -6.32 7.57
CA SER A 223 -1.34 -6.02 8.92
C SER A 223 -0.32 -6.35 10.01
N ALA A 224 -0.24 -5.52 11.08
CA ALA A 224 0.88 -5.46 12.04
C ALA A 224 1.16 -6.74 12.85
N MET A 225 0.27 -7.71 12.75
CA MET A 225 0.48 -9.14 12.86
C MET A 225 -0.44 -9.71 11.79
N ASP A 226 -0.02 -10.69 11.00
CA ASP A 226 -0.88 -11.33 10.00
C ASP A 226 -2.03 -12.06 10.71
N VAL A 227 -3.10 -11.30 10.93
CA VAL A 227 -4.35 -11.66 11.60
C VAL A 227 -5.34 -11.99 10.50
N ASP A 228 -5.86 -13.21 10.51
CA ASP A 228 -6.87 -13.67 9.56
C ASP A 228 -8.04 -12.66 9.48
N GLU A 229 -8.38 -12.19 8.28
CA GLU A 229 -9.57 -11.36 8.08
C GLU A 229 -10.83 -12.12 8.52
N PRO A 230 -11.77 -11.48 9.24
CA PRO A 230 -13.01 -12.14 9.62
C PRO A 230 -13.87 -12.43 8.39
N ALA A 231 -14.23 -13.70 8.20
CA ALA A 231 -15.10 -14.14 7.12
C ALA A 231 -16.41 -13.33 7.09
N VAL A 232 -16.66 -12.64 5.97
CA VAL A 232 -17.89 -11.89 5.72
C VAL A 232 -19.07 -12.88 5.62
N PRO A 233 -20.16 -12.72 6.38
CA PRO A 233 -21.32 -13.61 6.25
C PRO A 233 -22.01 -13.38 4.91
N ILE A 234 -21.95 -14.36 4.01
CA ILE A 234 -22.70 -14.36 2.75
C ILE A 234 -24.20 -14.37 3.06
N PRO A 235 -25.00 -13.40 2.59
CA PRO A 235 -26.45 -13.43 2.77
C PRO A 235 -27.08 -14.58 1.96
N PRO A 236 -28.10 -15.28 2.48
CA PRO A 236 -28.73 -16.39 1.76
C PRO A 236 -29.46 -15.87 0.52
N GLN A 237 -28.96 -16.22 -0.67
CA GLN A 237 -29.65 -15.97 -1.93
C GLN A 237 -30.96 -16.75 -1.98
N GLN A 238 -32.05 -16.01 -2.17
CA GLN A 238 -33.40 -16.55 -2.29
C GLN A 238 -33.52 -17.37 -3.58
N GLN A 239 -33.90 -18.64 -3.42
CA GLN A 239 -34.38 -19.53 -4.47
C GLN A 239 -35.49 -18.85 -5.28
N GLN A 240 -35.23 -18.57 -6.56
CA GLN A 240 -36.29 -18.35 -7.55
C GLN A 240 -36.38 -19.56 -8.47
N THR A 241 -37.49 -20.25 -8.29
CA THR A 241 -38.03 -21.36 -9.06
C THR A 241 -38.31 -20.95 -10.51
N HIS A 242 -37.78 -21.69 -11.48
CA HIS A 242 -38.41 -21.81 -12.79
C HIS A 242 -38.37 -23.27 -13.27
N ALA A 243 -39.54 -23.91 -13.17
CA ALA A 243 -39.88 -25.11 -13.91
C ALA A 243 -40.19 -24.74 -15.37
N HIS A 244 -39.73 -25.55 -16.34
CA HIS A 244 -40.54 -26.08 -17.43
C HIS A 244 -39.74 -27.03 -18.35
N ASP A 245 -40.23 -28.27 -18.38
CA ASP A 245 -40.42 -29.19 -19.50
C ASP A 245 -39.26 -29.84 -20.30
N HIS A 246 -39.25 -31.17 -20.15
CA HIS A 246 -38.79 -32.24 -21.05
C HIS A 246 -39.05 -31.98 -22.54
N GLU A 247 -38.14 -32.45 -23.42
CA GLU A 247 -38.36 -33.63 -24.28
C GLU A 247 -37.15 -33.95 -25.19
N ASN A 248 -36.57 -35.14 -24.95
CA ASN A 248 -36.24 -36.23 -25.88
C ASN A 248 -35.42 -35.99 -27.16
N TYR A 249 -34.27 -36.69 -27.30
CA TYR A 249 -33.92 -37.55 -28.45
C TYR A 249 -32.87 -38.59 -28.02
N GLU A 250 -33.14 -39.85 -28.37
CA GLU A 250 -32.42 -41.08 -28.02
C GLU A 250 -31.32 -41.46 -29.06
N GLU A 251 -30.55 -42.48 -28.67
CA GLU A 251 -29.89 -43.55 -29.45
C GLU A 251 -28.38 -43.49 -29.78
N ASP A 252 -27.69 -44.44 -29.11
CA ASP A 252 -26.80 -45.49 -29.63
C ASP A 252 -25.33 -45.22 -30.01
N HIS A 253 -24.39 -45.76 -29.21
CA HIS A 253 -23.77 -47.07 -29.52
C HIS A 253 -22.78 -47.58 -28.44
N ASP A 254 -22.75 -48.91 -28.34
CA ASP A 254 -22.07 -49.79 -27.40
C ASP A 254 -20.52 -49.76 -27.41
N HIS A 255 -19.90 -49.96 -26.24
CA HIS A 255 -18.99 -51.11 -26.09
C HIS A 255 -18.77 -51.56 -24.63
N ASP A 256 -18.99 -52.85 -24.42
CA ASP A 256 -18.80 -53.64 -23.19
C ASP A 256 -17.33 -53.66 -22.73
N HIS A 257 -17.11 -53.53 -21.41
CA HIS A 257 -16.31 -54.50 -20.65
C HIS A 257 -16.56 -54.36 -19.14
N ALA A 258 -17.18 -55.39 -18.57
CA ALA A 258 -17.42 -55.56 -17.14
C ALA A 258 -16.20 -56.13 -16.40
N HIS A 259 -15.93 -55.58 -15.21
CA HIS A 259 -15.39 -56.15 -13.95
C HIS A 259 -15.04 -54.95 -13.06
N GLY A 260 -15.50 -54.72 -11.84
CA GLY A 260 -16.23 -55.49 -10.84
C GLY A 260 -15.83 -54.92 -9.47
N GLU A 261 -16.74 -54.15 -8.86
CA GLU A 261 -16.90 -53.78 -7.43
C GLU A 261 -15.69 -53.43 -6.55
N GLY A 262 -15.74 -52.22 -5.96
CA GLY A 262 -15.10 -51.98 -4.66
C GLY A 262 -14.94 -50.51 -4.24
N GLY A 263 -15.99 -49.90 -3.68
CA GLY A 263 -15.86 -48.94 -2.58
C GLY A 263 -15.78 -47.45 -2.94
N GLU A 264 -16.94 -46.80 -2.81
CA GLU A 264 -17.14 -45.35 -2.78
C GLU A 264 -16.44 -44.69 -1.59
N GLY A 265 -15.93 -43.47 -1.82
CA GLY A 265 -15.42 -42.56 -0.82
C GLY A 265 -14.58 -41.44 -1.41
N ASP A 266 -15.04 -40.80 -2.49
CA ASP A 266 -14.54 -39.45 -2.86
C ASP A 266 -15.13 -38.49 -1.81
N GLU A 267 -14.32 -38.17 -0.80
CA GLU A 267 -14.48 -36.92 -0.08
C GLU A 267 -13.87 -35.86 -1.00
N ASP A 268 -14.73 -35.12 -1.70
CA ASP A 268 -14.38 -33.86 -2.35
C ASP A 268 -13.82 -32.94 -1.26
N GLU A 269 -12.50 -32.97 -1.06
CA GLU A 269 -11.78 -31.93 -0.34
C GLU A 269 -11.91 -30.67 -1.20
N ASP A 270 -12.82 -29.78 -0.80
CA ASP A 270 -12.78 -28.35 -1.13
C ASP A 270 -11.45 -27.79 -0.58
N ASP A 271 -10.33 -28.16 -1.21
CA ASP A 271 -9.10 -27.40 -1.15
C ASP A 271 -9.34 -26.13 -1.98
N GLU A 272 -10.03 -25.16 -1.38
CA GLU A 272 -9.71 -23.77 -1.65
C GLU A 272 -8.22 -23.63 -1.29
N GLU A 273 -7.35 -23.90 -2.27
CA GLU A 273 -5.92 -23.62 -2.22
C GLU A 273 -5.78 -22.10 -2.11
N ASP A 274 -5.93 -21.62 -0.89
CA ASP A 274 -5.58 -20.26 -0.50
C ASP A 274 -4.13 -20.06 -0.95
N ASP A 275 -3.94 -19.12 -1.88
CA ASP A 275 -2.67 -18.74 -2.49
C ASP A 275 -1.79 -18.06 -1.45
N THR A 276 -1.39 -18.85 -0.45
CA THR A 276 -0.72 -18.40 0.75
C THR A 276 0.77 -18.45 0.49
N SER A 277 1.30 -17.30 0.10
CA SER A 277 2.73 -17.04 0.19
C SER A 277 3.24 -17.42 1.60
N GLU A 278 4.30 -18.23 1.70
CA GLU A 278 4.81 -18.71 3.00
C GLU A 278 5.74 -17.66 3.61
N VAL A 279 5.44 -17.21 4.84
CA VAL A 279 6.34 -16.34 5.58
C VAL A 279 7.43 -17.16 6.29
N ALA A 280 8.68 -16.75 6.12
CA ALA A 280 9.85 -17.46 6.61
C ALA A 280 10.86 -16.55 7.29
N MET A 281 11.49 -17.04 8.36
CA MET A 281 12.70 -16.40 8.89
C MET A 281 13.89 -16.92 8.10
N VAL A 282 14.68 -16.01 7.52
CA VAL A 282 15.82 -16.33 6.65
C VAL A 282 17.13 -15.94 7.38
N PRO A 283 17.82 -16.88 8.05
CA PRO A 283 19.04 -16.57 8.78
C PRO A 283 20.08 -15.90 7.88
N LEU A 284 20.82 -14.93 8.43
CA LEU A 284 21.85 -14.11 7.77
C LEU A 284 21.29 -13.07 6.79
N ALA A 285 20.23 -13.37 6.03
CA ALA A 285 19.57 -12.37 5.19
C ALA A 285 18.90 -11.29 6.03
N ASP A 286 18.31 -11.66 7.16
CA ASP A 286 17.65 -10.75 8.10
C ASP A 286 18.60 -9.86 8.92
N ILE A 287 19.91 -10.06 8.79
CA ILE A 287 20.93 -9.20 9.44
C ILE A 287 21.19 -7.95 8.61
N LEU A 288 20.90 -7.97 7.30
CA LEU A 288 21.10 -6.80 6.46
C LEU A 288 20.09 -5.72 6.78
N ASN A 289 20.60 -4.53 7.08
CA ASN A 289 19.77 -3.34 7.22
C ASN A 289 19.23 -2.90 5.86
N ALA A 290 18.14 -2.13 5.89
CA ALA A 290 17.65 -1.39 4.74
C ALA A 290 17.52 0.09 5.08
N ARG A 291 17.48 0.90 4.04
CA ARG A 291 17.28 2.35 4.09
C ARG A 291 16.83 2.79 2.72
N TYR A 292 15.94 3.77 2.65
CA TYR A 292 15.34 4.29 1.42
C TYR A 292 16.35 4.41 0.27
N LYS A 293 16.12 3.65 -0.81
CA LYS A 293 16.91 3.62 -2.06
C LYS A 293 18.43 3.47 -1.86
N SER A 294 18.83 2.82 -0.77
CA SER A 294 20.24 2.58 -0.41
C SER A 294 20.69 1.15 -0.70
N GLU A 295 19.77 0.28 -1.13
CA GLU A 295 20.01 -1.13 -1.42
C GLU A 295 21.18 -1.29 -2.40
N ASN A 296 21.99 -2.32 -2.15
CA ASN A 296 23.10 -2.69 -3.02
C ASN A 296 23.23 -4.20 -3.18
N VAL A 297 22.34 -4.95 -2.54
CA VAL A 297 22.12 -6.39 -2.74
C VAL A 297 20.63 -6.69 -2.80
N ARG A 298 20.27 -7.81 -3.43
CA ARG A 298 18.91 -8.35 -3.49
C ARG A 298 18.96 -9.86 -3.29
N LEU A 299 17.90 -10.41 -2.68
CA LEU A 299 17.73 -11.84 -2.48
C LEU A 299 17.09 -12.46 -3.73
N PHE A 300 17.72 -13.51 -4.24
CA PHE A 300 17.25 -14.31 -5.38
C PHE A 300 16.91 -15.71 -4.90
N TYR A 301 15.80 -16.25 -5.40
CA TYR A 301 15.28 -17.54 -5.01
C TYR A 301 15.73 -18.59 -6.03
N GLU A 302 16.35 -19.66 -5.54
CA GLU A 302 16.66 -20.85 -6.34
C GLU A 302 15.97 -22.07 -5.73
N PRO A 303 15.87 -23.19 -6.47
CA PRO A 303 15.19 -24.40 -5.99
C PRO A 303 15.73 -24.90 -4.63
N ASP A 304 17.06 -24.88 -4.44
CA ASP A 304 17.69 -25.44 -3.24
C ASP A 304 18.11 -24.39 -2.20
N SER A 305 18.23 -23.11 -2.59
CA SER A 305 18.79 -22.07 -1.73
C SER A 305 18.36 -20.66 -2.13
N LEU A 306 18.48 -19.71 -1.21
CA LEU A 306 18.27 -18.30 -1.48
C LEU A 306 19.64 -17.61 -1.54
N LYS A 307 19.93 -16.87 -2.61
CA LYS A 307 21.22 -16.21 -2.83
C LYS A 307 21.09 -14.70 -2.67
N MET A 308 21.94 -14.12 -1.83
CA MET A 308 22.08 -12.67 -1.76
C MET A 308 23.14 -12.21 -2.76
N VAL A 309 22.73 -11.40 -3.74
CA VAL A 309 23.58 -10.98 -4.86
C VAL A 309 23.64 -9.46 -4.92
N SER A 310 24.84 -8.91 -5.13
CA SER A 310 25.04 -7.47 -5.29
C SER A 310 24.42 -6.95 -6.59
N THR A 311 23.61 -5.90 -6.49
CA THR A 311 22.96 -5.23 -7.64
C THR A 311 23.81 -4.12 -8.24
N ARG A 312 24.86 -3.68 -7.53
CA ARG A 312 25.83 -2.69 -7.97
C ARG A 312 27.17 -2.92 -7.28
N ILE A 313 28.21 -2.21 -7.74
CA ILE A 313 29.53 -2.23 -7.09
C ILE A 313 29.39 -1.67 -5.66
N ILE A 314 29.90 -2.41 -4.68
CA ILE A 314 29.96 -2.00 -3.26
C ILE A 314 31.42 -1.74 -2.91
N LYS A 315 31.74 -0.57 -2.37
CA LYS A 315 33.14 -0.23 -2.03
C LYS A 315 33.56 -0.86 -0.70
N ALA A 316 34.85 -1.16 -0.59
CA ALA A 316 35.43 -1.60 0.67
C ALA A 316 35.13 -0.59 1.79
N GLY A 317 34.56 -1.07 2.89
CA GLY A 317 34.12 -0.28 4.03
C GLY A 317 32.66 0.20 3.96
N GLU A 318 31.95 0.01 2.84
CA GLU A 318 30.52 0.31 2.76
C GLU A 318 29.68 -0.79 3.41
N GLN A 319 28.55 -0.38 3.97
CA GLN A 319 27.53 -1.29 4.47
C GLN A 319 26.82 -1.98 3.29
N ILE A 320 26.51 -3.25 3.48
CA ILE A 320 25.72 -4.04 2.54
C ILE A 320 24.24 -3.87 2.95
N TRP A 321 23.47 -3.24 2.08
CA TRP A 321 22.08 -2.85 2.29
C TRP A 321 21.14 -3.74 1.49
N ASN A 322 20.19 -4.36 2.17
CA ASN A 322 19.04 -5.00 1.53
C ASN A 322 17.97 -3.95 1.18
N THR A 323 16.94 -4.37 0.45
CA THR A 323 15.70 -3.61 0.27
C THR A 323 14.61 -4.17 1.16
N TYR A 324 13.86 -3.29 1.82
CA TYR A 324 12.58 -3.63 2.46
C TYR A 324 11.39 -3.16 1.61
N GLY A 325 11.61 -2.81 0.33
CA GLY A 325 10.61 -2.21 -0.58
C GLY A 325 10.30 -0.74 -0.30
N ASP A 326 11.26 -0.02 0.28
CA ASP A 326 11.21 1.43 0.55
C ASP A 326 9.91 1.96 1.22
N PRO A 327 9.41 1.32 2.30
CA PRO A 327 8.19 1.75 2.96
C PRO A 327 8.35 3.13 3.62
N PRO A 328 7.24 3.86 3.84
CA PRO A 328 7.25 5.15 4.53
C PRO A 328 7.67 5.01 6.00
N ASN A 329 8.11 6.10 6.63
CA ASN A 329 8.55 6.11 8.03
C ASN A 329 7.49 5.60 9.01
N GLY A 330 6.21 5.86 8.76
CA GLY A 330 5.13 5.34 9.60
C GLY A 330 5.13 3.81 9.65
N GLU A 331 5.40 3.16 8.52
CA GLU A 331 5.45 1.71 8.41
C GLU A 331 6.80 1.14 8.87
N LEU A 332 7.92 1.81 8.56
CA LEU A 332 9.24 1.47 9.11
C LEU A 332 9.19 1.45 10.64
N LEU A 333 8.58 2.47 11.25
CA LEU A 333 8.47 2.56 12.70
C LEU A 333 7.59 1.45 13.24
N ARG A 334 6.44 1.21 12.60
CA ARG A 334 5.47 0.19 13.01
C ARG A 334 6.07 -1.22 12.98
N GLY A 335 6.63 -1.62 11.84
CA GLY A 335 7.10 -2.98 11.59
C GLY A 335 8.52 -3.26 12.08
N TYR A 336 9.40 -2.26 12.01
CA TYR A 336 10.84 -2.45 12.21
C TYR A 336 11.42 -1.64 13.38
N GLY A 337 10.67 -0.68 13.93
CA GLY A 337 11.08 0.11 15.10
C GLY A 337 12.13 1.18 14.80
N HIS A 338 12.32 1.54 13.54
CA HIS A 338 13.23 2.62 13.13
C HIS A 338 12.57 3.53 12.09
N VAL A 339 13.24 4.64 11.76
CA VAL A 339 12.82 5.58 10.73
C VAL A 339 14.02 5.92 9.86
N ASP A 340 13.76 6.21 8.60
CA ASP A 340 14.76 6.68 7.67
C ASP A 340 15.02 8.17 7.85
N TYR A 341 16.31 8.48 7.97
CA TYR A 341 16.82 9.82 8.18
C TYR A 341 17.87 10.15 7.11
N VAL A 342 17.40 10.28 5.86
CA VAL A 342 18.24 10.60 4.70
C VAL A 342 18.02 12.04 4.25
N SER A 343 18.97 12.61 3.51
CA SER A 343 18.85 13.98 2.99
C SER A 343 17.64 14.08 2.06
N LEU A 344 16.76 15.05 2.32
CA LEU A 344 15.57 15.25 1.49
C LEU A 344 15.95 15.99 0.19
N PRO A 345 15.63 15.42 -0.98
CA PRO A 345 16.00 16.04 -2.26
C PRO A 345 15.20 17.32 -2.56
N TYR A 346 13.98 17.42 -2.02
CA TYR A 346 13.10 18.57 -2.17
C TYR A 346 13.24 19.61 -1.04
N ALA A 347 14.04 19.33 -0.01
CA ALA A 347 14.27 20.22 1.13
C ALA A 347 15.76 20.20 1.55
N PRO A 348 16.62 21.00 0.89
CA PRO A 348 18.05 21.01 1.16
C PRO A 348 18.39 21.34 2.63
N GLY A 349 19.20 20.49 3.26
CA GLY A 349 19.58 20.63 4.67
C GLY A 349 18.58 20.04 5.66
N GLU A 350 17.48 19.46 5.16
CA GLU A 350 16.55 18.67 5.96
C GLU A 350 16.72 17.17 5.70
N TYR A 351 16.29 16.38 6.68
CA TYR A 351 16.39 14.94 6.68
C TYR A 351 15.02 14.30 6.97
N GLY A 352 14.81 13.10 6.44
CA GLY A 352 13.60 12.28 6.56
C GLY A 352 13.57 11.19 5.51
N ASN A 353 12.41 10.60 5.25
CA ASN A 353 12.23 9.64 4.16
C ASN A 353 11.57 10.34 2.96
N PRO A 354 12.22 10.40 1.78
CA PRO A 354 11.63 10.99 0.58
C PRO A 354 10.39 10.25 0.08
N GLY A 355 10.24 8.96 0.42
CA GLY A 355 9.07 8.12 0.14
C GLY A 355 8.00 8.15 1.24
N ASP A 356 8.05 9.12 2.17
CA ASP A 356 6.96 9.30 3.13
C ASP A 356 5.63 9.59 2.42
N VAL A 357 4.58 8.96 2.92
CA VAL A 357 3.20 9.10 2.45
C VAL A 357 2.28 9.45 3.60
N VAL A 358 1.08 9.93 3.28
CA VAL A 358 0.02 10.17 4.26
C VAL A 358 -1.28 9.55 3.79
N GLU A 359 -1.96 8.89 4.72
CA GLU A 359 -3.24 8.24 4.45
C GLU A 359 -4.42 9.19 4.70
N LEU A 360 -5.38 9.19 3.78
CA LEU A 360 -6.62 9.94 3.85
C LEU A 360 -7.81 8.97 3.86
N ARG A 361 -8.52 8.89 5.00
CA ARG A 361 -9.68 8.01 5.13
C ARG A 361 -10.89 8.54 4.35
N ALA A 362 -11.66 7.63 3.76
CA ALA A 362 -12.85 7.93 2.97
C ALA A 362 -13.94 8.64 3.78
N ASP A 363 -14.10 8.31 5.07
CA ASP A 363 -15.06 8.98 5.96
C ASP A 363 -14.82 10.50 6.05
N LEU A 364 -13.56 10.93 6.17
CA LEU A 364 -13.18 12.33 6.17
C LEU A 364 -13.46 12.98 4.83
N VAL A 365 -13.17 12.29 3.72
CA VAL A 365 -13.44 12.78 2.36
C VAL A 365 -14.94 12.98 2.15
N VAL A 366 -15.77 12.01 2.54
CA VAL A 366 -17.23 12.10 2.42
C VAL A 366 -17.77 13.28 3.23
N GLN A 367 -17.29 13.49 4.46
CA GLN A 367 -17.67 14.66 5.25
C GLN A 367 -17.35 15.98 4.54
N CYS A 368 -16.17 16.08 3.92
CA CYS A 368 -15.78 17.27 3.15
C CYS A 368 -16.67 17.47 1.91
N VAL A 369 -17.05 16.39 1.21
CA VAL A 369 -18.00 16.46 0.09
C VAL A 369 -19.37 16.96 0.56
N LEU A 370 -19.89 16.41 1.66
CA LEU A 370 -21.20 16.80 2.20
C LEU A 370 -21.21 18.28 2.61
N ASP A 371 -20.13 18.77 3.22
CA ASP A 371 -20.00 20.17 3.60
C ASP A 371 -19.94 21.11 2.39
N GLU A 372 -19.23 20.71 1.33
CA GLU A 372 -19.16 21.46 0.06
C GLU A 372 -20.53 21.55 -0.63
N VAL A 373 -21.23 20.42 -0.76
CA VAL A 373 -22.55 20.34 -1.40
C VAL A 373 -23.60 21.11 -0.59
N ASN A 374 -23.59 20.96 0.74
CA ASN A 374 -24.54 21.65 1.61
C ASN A 374 -24.26 23.16 1.68
N GLY A 375 -22.98 23.57 1.66
CA GLY A 375 -22.58 24.98 1.67
C GLY A 375 -23.04 25.74 0.41
N GLN A 376 -23.05 25.09 -0.76
CA GLN A 376 -23.56 25.70 -1.99
C GLN A 376 -25.07 25.90 -1.98
N ARG A 377 -25.84 24.95 -1.42
CA ARG A 377 -27.29 25.05 -1.27
C ARG A 377 -27.72 26.21 -0.37
N GLU A 378 -26.87 26.60 0.58
CA GLU A 378 -27.11 27.75 1.45
C GLU A 378 -26.76 29.09 0.74
N GLY A 379 -25.81 29.10 -0.19
CA GLY A 379 -25.38 30.28 -0.96
C GLY A 379 -26.28 30.62 -2.16
N GLU A 380 -26.85 29.63 -2.84
CA GLU A 380 -27.79 29.81 -3.96
C GLU A 380 -29.21 30.13 -3.47
N GLY A 381 -29.37 31.27 -2.81
CA GLY A 381 -30.63 31.98 -2.63
C GLY A 381 -31.87 31.13 -2.28
N ALA A 382 -31.94 30.65 -1.03
CA ALA A 382 -33.16 30.41 -0.23
C ALA A 382 -34.51 30.32 -1.00
N ARG A 383 -34.64 29.38 -1.94
CA ARG A 383 -35.90 29.07 -2.65
C ARG A 383 -36.21 27.57 -2.65
N GLY A 384 -35.92 26.92 -1.53
CA GLY A 384 -36.41 25.58 -1.22
C GLY A 384 -35.82 25.14 0.11
N LYS A 385 -36.62 24.59 1.01
CA LYS A 385 -36.11 23.78 2.12
C LYS A 385 -35.59 22.47 1.52
N GLU A 386 -34.44 22.50 0.85
CA GLU A 386 -33.78 21.27 0.46
C GLU A 386 -33.14 20.65 1.70
N LYS A 387 -33.39 19.34 1.90
CA LYS A 387 -32.83 18.57 3.02
C LYS A 387 -31.30 18.60 2.89
N LYS A 388 -30.59 18.85 4.00
CA LYS A 388 -29.13 18.65 4.04
C LYS A 388 -28.84 17.18 3.73
N LEU A 389 -27.91 16.90 2.81
CA LEU A 389 -27.45 15.54 2.63
C LEU A 389 -26.71 15.10 3.89
N THR A 390 -27.01 13.89 4.34
CA THR A 390 -26.33 13.21 5.44
C THR A 390 -25.52 12.03 4.92
N MET A 391 -24.69 11.43 5.79
CA MET A 391 -23.95 10.21 5.49
C MET A 391 -24.88 9.07 5.04
N GLU A 392 -26.05 8.93 5.69
CA GLU A 392 -27.08 7.95 5.35
C GLU A 392 -27.61 8.11 3.91
N ASP A 393 -27.63 9.34 3.37
CA ASP A 393 -28.12 9.60 2.01
C ASP A 393 -27.09 9.14 0.93
N VAL A 394 -25.83 8.91 1.30
CA VAL A 394 -24.74 8.48 0.40
C VAL A 394 -24.18 7.09 0.72
N GLU A 395 -24.69 6.43 1.77
CA GLU A 395 -24.27 5.09 2.22
C GLU A 395 -24.33 4.07 1.09
N GLU A 396 -25.44 4.01 0.34
CA GLU A 396 -25.59 3.11 -0.82
C GLU A 396 -24.48 3.30 -1.88
N ARG A 397 -23.94 4.52 -2.02
CA ARG A 397 -22.87 4.82 -2.97
C ARG A 397 -21.51 4.37 -2.45
N ILE A 398 -21.32 4.42 -1.12
CA ILE A 398 -20.11 3.98 -0.44
C ILE A 398 -20.05 2.45 -0.47
N ASP A 399 -21.13 1.77 -0.10
CA ASP A 399 -21.22 0.32 -0.16
C ASP A 399 -20.93 -0.19 -1.58
N TRP A 400 -21.55 0.44 -2.58
CA TRP A 400 -21.27 0.08 -3.98
C TRP A 400 -19.83 0.36 -4.41
N TRP A 401 -19.20 1.44 -3.90
CA TRP A 401 -17.79 1.72 -4.19
C TRP A 401 -16.90 0.59 -3.65
N LEU A 402 -17.14 0.14 -2.43
CA LEU A 402 -16.40 -0.95 -1.79
C LEU A 402 -16.65 -2.29 -2.49
N ASP A 403 -17.91 -2.58 -2.84
CA ASP A 403 -18.29 -3.81 -3.56
C ASP A 403 -17.61 -3.94 -4.94
N GLU A 404 -17.33 -2.80 -5.60
CA GLU A 404 -16.62 -2.77 -6.89
C GLU A 404 -15.09 -2.77 -6.73
N GLY A 405 -14.58 -3.01 -5.52
CA GLY A 405 -13.15 -3.04 -5.22
C GLY A 405 -12.52 -1.65 -5.05
N GLY A 406 -13.32 -0.64 -4.72
CA GLY A 406 -12.83 0.69 -4.38
C GLY A 406 -12.17 0.74 -3.00
N GLU A 407 -11.19 1.62 -2.84
CA GLU A 407 -10.43 1.79 -1.59
C GLU A 407 -11.17 2.71 -0.59
N ASP A 408 -11.05 2.42 0.71
CA ASP A 408 -11.54 3.25 1.81
C ASP A 408 -10.45 4.14 2.44
N ILE A 409 -9.19 3.93 2.05
CA ILE A 409 -8.02 4.71 2.44
C ILE A 409 -7.27 5.13 1.17
N PHE A 410 -7.10 6.44 0.99
CA PHE A 410 -6.36 6.99 -0.14
C PHE A 410 -4.95 7.36 0.31
N VAL A 411 -3.94 6.72 -0.28
CA VAL A 411 -2.53 7.05 -0.05
C VAL A 411 -2.14 8.29 -0.84
N ILE A 412 -1.49 9.23 -0.16
CA ILE A 412 -1.02 10.49 -0.74
C ILE A 412 0.49 10.53 -0.62
N GLU A 413 1.16 10.73 -1.74
CA GLU A 413 2.61 10.84 -1.83
C GLU A 413 3.06 12.30 -1.96
N HIS A 414 4.33 12.55 -1.66
CA HIS A 414 4.92 13.85 -1.95
C HIS A 414 4.99 14.06 -3.48
N PRO A 415 4.61 15.24 -4.04
CA PRO A 415 4.67 15.50 -5.49
C PRO A 415 6.05 15.28 -6.15
N TYR A 416 7.12 15.26 -5.35
CA TYR A 416 8.46 14.92 -5.79
C TYR A 416 8.62 13.43 -6.13
N ALA A 417 7.91 12.53 -5.46
CA ALA A 417 7.98 11.09 -5.71
C ALA A 417 7.65 10.79 -7.18
N SER A 418 6.55 11.37 -7.68
CA SER A 418 6.14 11.25 -9.08
C SER A 418 7.21 11.76 -10.06
N LEU A 419 7.94 12.84 -9.73
CA LEU A 419 9.03 13.37 -10.58
C LEU A 419 10.19 12.37 -10.73
N THR A 420 10.47 11.57 -9.71
CA THR A 420 11.57 10.59 -9.76
C THR A 420 11.22 9.32 -10.52
N GLU A 421 9.95 8.91 -10.52
CA GLU A 421 9.49 7.77 -11.34
C GLU A 421 9.60 8.09 -12.84
N PHE A 422 9.23 9.31 -13.26
CA PHE A 422 9.39 9.74 -14.65
C PHE A 422 10.86 9.77 -15.11
N ALA A 423 11.79 10.09 -14.20
CA ALA A 423 13.22 10.11 -14.49
C ALA A 423 13.84 8.71 -14.58
N SER A 424 13.16 7.66 -14.09
CA SER A 424 13.66 6.28 -14.04
C SER A 424 13.40 5.49 -15.33
N THR A 425 12.80 6.10 -16.35
CA THR A 425 12.67 5.47 -17.68
C THR A 425 14.04 5.45 -18.42
N PRO A 426 14.43 4.39 -19.15
CA PRO A 426 15.81 4.19 -19.62
C PRO A 426 16.29 5.13 -20.75
N SER A 427 15.56 6.22 -21.02
CA SER A 427 15.73 7.06 -22.19
C SER A 427 15.98 8.53 -21.82
N SER A 428 16.94 8.82 -20.94
CA SER A 428 17.52 10.17 -20.89
C SER A 428 18.86 10.19 -20.15
N SER A 429 19.93 10.43 -20.90
CA SER A 429 21.31 10.50 -20.42
C SER A 429 21.63 11.85 -19.74
N ASN A 430 20.78 12.35 -18.84
CA ASN A 430 20.99 13.65 -18.20
C ASN A 430 20.77 13.60 -16.67
N PRO A 431 21.82 13.74 -15.85
CA PRO A 431 21.77 13.53 -14.40
C PRO A 431 21.31 14.78 -13.63
N ASN A 432 20.34 15.54 -14.16
CA ASN A 432 19.86 16.75 -13.49
C ASN A 432 18.33 16.65 -13.24
N PRO A 433 17.87 16.45 -11.98
CA PRO A 433 16.47 16.34 -11.62
C PRO A 433 15.85 17.74 -11.43
N ASN A 434 16.27 18.71 -12.24
CA ASN A 434 15.60 20.00 -12.23
C ASN A 434 14.33 19.86 -13.08
N PRO A 435 13.13 20.05 -12.51
CA PRO A 435 11.91 20.02 -13.30
C PRO A 435 12.05 21.02 -14.43
N ASP A 436 11.67 20.63 -15.65
CA ASP A 436 11.59 21.57 -16.76
C ASP A 436 10.70 22.74 -16.30
N PRO A 437 11.18 24.00 -16.29
CA PRO A 437 10.38 25.16 -15.90
C PRO A 437 9.14 25.36 -16.78
N ASN A 438 8.98 24.54 -17.83
CA ASN A 438 7.85 24.51 -18.74
C ASN A 438 6.90 23.32 -18.49
N THR A 439 7.06 22.56 -17.41
CA THR A 439 6.14 21.46 -17.05
C THR A 439 4.82 22.09 -16.58
N ASP A 440 3.71 21.77 -17.27
CA ASP A 440 2.38 22.31 -16.96
C ASP A 440 2.05 22.01 -15.49
N PRO A 441 1.81 23.03 -14.64
CA PRO A 441 1.42 22.84 -13.24
C PRO A 441 0.22 21.90 -13.11
N LYS A 442 -0.68 21.90 -14.10
CA LYS A 442 -1.85 21.02 -14.17
C LYS A 442 -1.45 19.54 -14.34
N ALA A 443 -0.39 19.26 -15.10
CA ALA A 443 0.10 17.90 -15.32
C ALA A 443 0.79 17.34 -14.07
N LEU A 444 1.57 18.17 -13.37
CA LEU A 444 2.20 17.80 -12.10
C LEU A 444 1.17 17.56 -10.98
N LEU A 445 0.10 18.34 -10.95
CA LEU A 445 -0.99 18.15 -10.00
C LEU A 445 -1.89 16.96 -10.34
N ALA A 446 -2.19 16.76 -11.62
CA ALA A 446 -2.93 15.59 -12.07
C ALA A 446 -2.16 14.28 -11.87
N SER A 447 -0.82 14.33 -11.85
CA SER A 447 0.00 13.16 -11.49
C SER A 447 0.15 12.96 -9.98
N SER A 448 -0.01 14.01 -9.16
CA SER A 448 0.17 13.94 -7.71
C SER A 448 -1.11 13.60 -6.94
N ILE A 449 -2.29 13.87 -7.50
CA ILE A 449 -3.57 13.53 -6.88
C ILE A 449 -4.04 12.18 -7.41
N SER A 450 -4.31 11.23 -6.50
CA SER A 450 -4.82 9.91 -6.86
C SER A 450 -6.08 10.01 -7.75
N PRO A 451 -6.07 9.39 -8.95
CA PRO A 451 -7.25 9.31 -9.80
C PRO A 451 -8.41 8.59 -9.10
N VAL A 452 -8.10 7.63 -8.22
CA VAL A 452 -9.07 6.87 -7.43
C VAL A 452 -9.80 7.80 -6.45
N LEU A 453 -9.05 8.64 -5.73
CA LEU A 453 -9.62 9.67 -4.84
C LEU A 453 -10.55 10.63 -5.60
N LEU A 454 -10.15 11.10 -6.79
CA LEU A 454 -10.98 12.00 -7.60
C LEU A 454 -12.25 11.31 -8.12
N ALA A 455 -12.16 10.04 -8.50
CA ALA A 455 -13.31 9.25 -8.90
C ALA A 455 -14.29 9.06 -7.73
N PHE A 456 -13.77 8.78 -6.53
CA PHE A 456 -14.56 8.64 -5.31
C PHE A 456 -15.27 9.95 -4.95
N ILE A 457 -14.57 11.08 -4.90
CA ILE A 457 -15.16 12.41 -4.65
C ILE A 457 -16.30 12.68 -5.64
N ARG A 458 -16.07 12.39 -6.92
CA ARG A 458 -17.07 12.60 -7.97
C ARG A 458 -18.29 11.70 -7.82
N LEU A 459 -18.11 10.44 -7.39
CA LEU A 459 -19.19 9.49 -7.13
C LEU A 459 -20.16 10.04 -6.07
N ILE A 460 -19.62 10.57 -4.97
CA ILE A 460 -20.41 11.15 -3.90
C ILE A 460 -21.12 12.44 -4.37
N GLN A 461 -20.50 13.21 -5.26
CA GLN A 461 -21.08 14.43 -5.84
C GLN A 461 -22.16 14.22 -6.92
N LEU A 462 -22.37 12.99 -7.41
CA LEU A 462 -23.35 12.72 -8.48
C LEU A 462 -24.78 13.10 -8.06
N THR A 463 -25.57 13.58 -9.01
CA THR A 463 -27.04 13.66 -8.82
C THR A 463 -27.66 12.26 -8.80
N ASP A 464 -28.84 12.08 -8.21
CA ASP A 464 -29.50 10.76 -8.15
C ASP A 464 -29.74 10.15 -9.53
N ALA A 465 -30.00 10.99 -10.54
CA ALA A 465 -30.16 10.57 -11.93
C ALA A 465 -28.83 10.15 -12.59
N GLU A 466 -27.70 10.72 -12.17
CA GLU A 466 -26.37 10.30 -12.61
C GLU A 466 -25.91 9.04 -11.88
N TRP A 467 -26.19 8.95 -10.58
CA TRP A 467 -25.95 7.77 -9.75
C TRP A 467 -26.65 6.54 -10.34
N ALA A 468 -27.96 6.63 -10.62
CA ALA A 468 -28.70 5.52 -11.23
C ALA A 468 -28.09 5.06 -12.57
N ARG A 469 -27.51 6.00 -13.35
CA ARG A 469 -26.82 5.69 -14.61
C ARG A 469 -25.43 5.09 -14.42
N ALA A 470 -24.70 5.53 -13.39
CA ALA A 470 -23.39 4.98 -13.04
C ALA A 470 -23.54 3.55 -12.52
N ARG A 471 -24.47 3.32 -11.59
CA ARG A 471 -24.83 2.00 -11.07
C ARG A 471 -25.25 1.03 -12.18
N ALA A 472 -26.09 1.47 -13.12
CA ALA A 472 -26.51 0.64 -14.25
C ALA A 472 -25.37 0.26 -15.22
N LYS A 473 -24.26 1.01 -15.22
CA LYS A 473 -23.09 0.73 -16.07
C LYS A 473 -22.01 -0.09 -15.37
N GLY A 474 -22.09 -0.28 -14.05
CA GLY A 474 -21.10 -1.00 -13.25
C GLY A 474 -19.69 -0.42 -13.37
N LYS A 475 -19.55 0.91 -13.49
CA LYS A 475 -18.24 1.57 -13.57
C LYS A 475 -18.21 2.88 -12.80
N PRO A 476 -17.14 3.15 -12.02
CA PRO A 476 -17.00 4.40 -11.30
C PRO A 476 -16.89 5.59 -12.27
N PRO A 477 -17.28 6.80 -11.83
CA PRO A 477 -17.20 7.98 -12.68
C PRO A 477 -15.73 8.31 -13.00
N LYS A 478 -15.49 8.87 -14.19
CA LYS A 478 -14.13 9.24 -14.60
C LYS A 478 -13.57 10.33 -13.67
N PRO A 479 -12.30 10.22 -13.25
CA PRO A 479 -11.66 11.27 -12.46
C PRO A 479 -11.69 12.59 -13.22
N ALA A 480 -11.96 13.68 -12.51
CA ALA A 480 -11.91 15.03 -13.05
C ALA A 480 -11.26 15.97 -12.04
N VAL A 481 -10.29 16.74 -12.52
CA VAL A 481 -9.67 17.82 -11.76
C VAL A 481 -10.47 19.09 -12.05
N ASP A 482 -11.55 19.29 -11.29
CA ASP A 482 -12.39 20.48 -11.35
C ASP A 482 -12.35 21.26 -10.02
N ALA A 483 -12.85 22.50 -10.03
CA ALA A 483 -12.79 23.37 -8.85
C ALA A 483 -13.53 22.77 -7.64
N ARG A 484 -14.59 21.98 -7.86
CA ARG A 484 -15.33 21.34 -6.77
C ARG A 484 -14.50 20.23 -6.12
N ALA A 485 -13.93 19.34 -6.93
CA ALA A 485 -13.07 18.27 -6.44
C ALA A 485 -11.86 18.82 -5.69
N LEU A 486 -11.21 19.86 -6.23
CA LEU A 486 -10.05 20.49 -5.57
C LEU A 486 -10.40 21.17 -4.25
N ARG A 487 -11.58 21.79 -4.12
CA ARG A 487 -12.03 22.35 -2.83
C ARG A 487 -12.23 21.27 -1.78
N VAL A 488 -12.81 20.13 -2.16
CA VAL A 488 -12.95 18.97 -1.27
C VAL A 488 -11.59 18.43 -0.86
N VAL A 489 -10.67 18.25 -1.80
CA VAL A 489 -9.31 17.79 -1.50
C VAL A 489 -8.60 18.78 -0.56
N LYS A 490 -8.67 20.08 -0.83
CA LYS A 490 -8.07 21.12 0.02
C LYS A 490 -8.60 21.06 1.46
N GLU A 491 -9.92 20.96 1.62
CA GLU A 491 -10.55 20.85 2.94
C GLU A 491 -10.16 19.54 3.65
N ALA A 492 -10.13 18.42 2.93
CA ALA A 492 -9.75 17.12 3.48
C ALA A 492 -8.28 17.12 3.95
N LEU A 493 -7.36 17.69 3.16
CA LEU A 493 -5.96 17.89 3.54
C LEU A 493 -5.83 18.80 4.77
N GLY A 494 -6.60 19.88 4.83
CA GLY A 494 -6.62 20.80 5.97
C GLY A 494 -7.10 20.13 7.25
N ARG A 495 -8.18 19.35 7.20
CA ARG A 495 -8.68 18.59 8.36
C ARG A 495 -7.70 17.49 8.78
N ARG A 496 -7.10 16.80 7.81
CA ARG A 496 -6.07 15.78 8.07
C ARG A 496 -4.83 16.38 8.73
N ALA A 497 -4.40 17.56 8.31
CA ALA A 497 -3.32 18.32 8.95
C ALA A 497 -3.72 18.82 10.35
N GLY A 498 -5.00 19.15 10.56
CA GLY A 498 -5.55 19.52 11.87
C GLY A 498 -5.61 18.38 12.89
N ALA A 499 -5.40 17.13 12.47
CA ALA A 499 -5.37 15.97 13.37
C ALA A 499 -4.09 15.89 14.22
N TYR A 500 -2.99 16.51 13.77
CA TYR A 500 -1.75 16.55 14.53
C TYR A 500 -1.81 17.60 15.64
N ALA A 501 -1.14 17.32 16.76
CA ALA A 501 -1.08 18.23 17.90
C ALA A 501 -0.26 19.52 17.64
N THR A 502 0.63 19.49 16.66
CA THR A 502 1.63 20.54 16.37
C THR A 502 1.73 20.82 14.88
N SER A 503 2.28 21.97 14.51
CA SER A 503 2.63 22.31 13.13
C SER A 503 3.99 21.75 12.71
N LEU A 504 4.29 21.71 11.40
CA LEU A 504 5.59 21.30 10.88
C LEU A 504 6.73 22.18 11.41
N ASP A 505 6.50 23.49 11.50
CA ASP A 505 7.48 24.45 12.04
C ASP A 505 7.78 24.23 13.52
N GLU A 506 6.78 23.88 14.33
CA GLU A 506 6.98 23.55 15.74
C GLU A 506 7.80 22.27 15.89
N ASP A 507 7.53 21.25 15.08
CA ASP A 507 8.27 19.99 15.10
C ASP A 507 9.72 20.18 14.70
N ARG A 508 9.94 20.97 13.66
CA ARG A 508 11.26 21.34 13.21
C ARG A 508 12.05 22.02 14.33
N ARG A 509 11.43 22.95 15.05
CA ARG A 509 12.08 23.60 16.22
C ARG A 509 12.35 22.62 17.36
N MET A 510 11.52 21.59 17.54
CA MET A 510 11.78 20.55 18.54
C MET A 510 12.99 19.69 18.17
N ILE A 511 13.15 19.34 16.88
CA ILE A 511 14.34 18.62 16.41
C ILE A 511 15.58 19.51 16.45
N ASP A 512 15.52 20.72 15.88
CA ASP A 512 16.66 21.63 15.76
C ASP A 512 17.13 22.15 17.14
N GLY A 513 16.20 22.24 18.10
CA GLY A 513 16.47 22.67 19.46
C GLY A 513 16.91 21.55 20.41
N ALA A 514 16.87 20.29 19.96
CA ALA A 514 17.37 19.17 20.74
C ALA A 514 18.90 19.11 20.61
N ASP A 515 19.63 19.62 21.61
CA ASP A 515 21.05 19.30 21.75
C ASP A 515 21.21 17.77 22.00
N ASP A 516 22.31 17.17 21.57
CA ASP A 516 22.61 15.73 21.80
C ASP A 516 22.56 15.33 23.30
N ASP A 517 22.64 16.31 24.21
CA ASP A 517 22.62 16.18 25.67
C ASP A 517 21.22 16.47 26.29
N ASP A 518 20.24 16.93 25.50
CA ASP A 518 18.95 17.44 25.96
C ASP A 518 17.84 16.38 25.90
N GLY A 519 18.02 15.26 26.62
CA GLY A 519 16.95 14.42 27.19
C GLY A 519 15.84 13.84 26.29
N MET A 520 15.82 14.08 24.97
CA MET A 520 14.74 13.63 24.09
C MET A 520 14.87 12.12 23.84
N SER A 521 13.83 11.38 24.24
CA SER A 521 13.77 9.94 24.06
C SER A 521 13.84 9.57 22.57
N LEU A 522 14.39 8.38 22.30
CA LEU A 522 14.46 7.83 20.94
C LEU A 522 13.05 7.73 20.32
N ASN A 523 12.08 7.21 21.08
CA ASN A 523 10.67 7.10 20.68
C ASN A 523 10.10 8.45 20.24
N LYS A 524 10.38 9.51 21.01
CA LYS A 524 9.95 10.85 20.66
C LYS A 524 10.58 11.29 19.33
N ARG A 525 11.88 11.11 19.12
CA ARG A 525 12.54 11.44 17.85
C ARG A 525 11.95 10.68 16.67
N HIS A 526 11.66 9.39 16.83
CA HIS A 526 11.01 8.59 15.78
C HIS A 526 9.61 9.12 15.48
N ALA A 527 8.82 9.44 16.50
CA ALA A 527 7.50 10.06 16.33
C ALA A 527 7.58 11.43 15.63
N LEU A 528 8.61 12.24 15.93
CA LEU A 528 8.90 13.51 15.23
C LEU A 528 9.19 13.27 13.75
N ALA A 529 10.01 12.28 13.40
CA ALA A 529 10.36 11.98 12.02
C ALA A 529 9.13 11.59 11.19
N VAL A 530 8.29 10.68 11.71
CA VAL A 530 7.04 10.25 11.07
C VAL A 530 6.10 11.43 10.85
N ARG A 531 5.77 12.18 11.90
CA ARG A 531 4.80 13.29 11.80
C ARG A 531 5.30 14.40 10.88
N MET A 532 6.61 14.69 10.86
CA MET A 532 7.19 15.67 9.95
C MET A 532 7.13 15.20 8.50
N GLY A 533 7.39 13.92 8.24
CA GLY A 533 7.21 13.30 6.93
C GLY A 533 5.79 13.49 6.39
N GLU A 534 4.79 13.03 7.15
CA GLU A 534 3.37 13.15 6.76
C GLU A 534 2.94 14.61 6.59
N LYS A 535 3.36 15.53 7.47
CA LYS A 535 3.04 16.96 7.34
C LYS A 535 3.65 17.61 6.11
N ARG A 536 4.89 17.25 5.73
CA ARG A 536 5.52 17.74 4.50
C ARG A 536 4.72 17.34 3.27
N VAL A 537 4.25 16.09 3.22
CA VAL A 537 3.38 15.60 2.14
C VAL A 537 2.10 16.44 2.06
N LEU A 538 1.42 16.61 3.20
CA LEU A 538 0.17 17.39 3.27
C LEU A 538 0.36 18.85 2.83
N GLU A 539 1.42 19.52 3.31
CA GLU A 539 1.70 20.91 2.93
C GLU A 539 2.10 21.04 1.46
N ALA A 540 2.91 20.11 0.93
CA ALA A 540 3.34 20.13 -0.45
C ALA A 540 2.17 19.93 -1.42
N LEU A 541 1.33 18.92 -1.18
CA LEU A 541 0.13 18.71 -1.98
C LEU A 541 -0.87 19.85 -1.80
N GLY A 542 -1.05 20.34 -0.57
CA GLY A 542 -1.96 21.44 -0.26
C GLY A 542 -1.62 22.72 -1.02
N ARG A 543 -0.33 23.08 -1.11
CA ARG A 543 0.14 24.20 -1.94
C ARG A 543 -0.18 23.99 -3.41
N GLY A 544 0.12 22.81 -3.95
CA GLY A 544 -0.20 22.50 -5.35
C GLY A 544 -1.71 22.60 -5.63
N VAL A 545 -2.56 22.02 -4.77
CA VAL A 545 -4.02 22.08 -4.91
C VAL A 545 -4.52 23.53 -4.90
N GLU A 546 -3.96 24.39 -4.06
CA GLU A 546 -4.31 25.82 -4.02
C GLU A 546 -3.92 26.55 -5.31
N GLU A 547 -2.73 26.29 -5.84
CA GLU A 547 -2.28 26.86 -7.12
C GLU A 547 -3.16 26.40 -8.30
N ALA A 548 -3.50 25.11 -8.38
CA ALA A 548 -4.43 24.62 -9.41
C ALA A 548 -5.83 25.21 -9.26
N LEU A 549 -6.33 25.37 -8.03
CA LEU A 549 -7.66 25.93 -7.81
C LEU A 549 -7.74 27.37 -8.34
N VAL A 550 -6.76 28.21 -8.03
CA VAL A 550 -6.67 29.59 -8.54
C VAL A 550 -6.64 29.61 -10.07
N TRP A 551 -5.91 28.68 -10.68
CA TRP A 551 -5.80 28.57 -12.12
C TRP A 551 -7.11 28.13 -12.79
N ILE A 552 -7.77 27.09 -12.27
CA ILE A 552 -9.05 26.60 -12.80
C ILE A 552 -10.14 27.65 -12.66
N GLU A 553 -10.25 28.30 -11.50
CA GLU A 553 -11.26 29.35 -11.27
C GLU A 553 -11.06 30.53 -12.24
N LYS A 554 -9.81 30.84 -12.60
CA LYS A 554 -9.51 31.86 -13.61
C LYS A 554 -9.94 31.40 -15.01
N GLU A 555 -9.66 30.17 -15.42
CA GLU A 555 -10.12 29.63 -16.71
C GLU A 555 -11.64 29.60 -16.80
N GLU A 556 -12.32 29.18 -15.73
CA GLU A 556 -13.79 29.15 -15.66
C GLU A 556 -14.38 30.56 -15.80
N MET A 557 -13.82 31.56 -15.10
CA MET A 557 -14.25 32.96 -15.25
C MET A 557 -14.00 33.51 -16.66
N GLU A 558 -12.86 33.18 -17.29
CA GLU A 558 -12.55 33.60 -18.66
C GLU A 558 -13.50 32.93 -19.67
N ALA A 559 -13.80 31.65 -19.49
CA ALA A 559 -14.76 30.91 -20.32
C ALA A 559 -16.19 31.44 -20.17
N GLU A 560 -16.62 31.76 -18.94
CA GLU A 560 -17.92 32.40 -18.69
C GLU A 560 -17.98 33.81 -19.30
N ALA A 561 -16.91 34.60 -19.19
CA ALA A 561 -16.83 35.91 -19.82
C ALA A 561 -16.89 35.82 -21.34
N GLU A 562 -16.23 34.83 -21.96
CA GLU A 562 -16.27 34.60 -23.40
C GLU A 562 -17.65 34.08 -23.86
N LYS A 563 -18.29 33.22 -23.07
CA LYS A 563 -19.66 32.74 -23.32
C LYS A 563 -20.66 33.90 -23.24
N HIS A 564 -20.57 34.74 -22.21
CA HIS A 564 -21.40 35.93 -22.06
C HIS A 564 -21.16 36.93 -23.21
N LYS A 565 -19.91 37.08 -23.69
CA LYS A 565 -19.59 37.88 -24.87
C LYS A 565 -20.20 37.31 -26.16
N LYS A 566 -20.14 35.99 -26.38
CA LYS A 566 -20.78 35.32 -27.52
C LYS A 566 -22.31 35.43 -27.48
N GLU A 567 -22.93 35.32 -26.31
CA GLU A 567 -24.38 35.52 -26.14
C GLU A 567 -24.81 36.98 -26.39
N LEU A 568 -23.99 37.95 -26.00
CA LEU A 568 -24.21 39.37 -26.31
C LEU A 568 -24.05 39.66 -27.82
N GLU A 569 -23.10 39.03 -28.50
CA GLU A 569 -22.91 39.16 -29.94
C GLU A 569 -24.04 38.49 -30.75
N ASP A 570 -24.56 37.36 -30.29
CA ASP A 570 -25.65 36.63 -30.95
C ASP A 570 -27.03 37.30 -30.71
N SER A 571 -27.24 37.87 -29.52
CA SER A 571 -28.42 38.71 -29.23
C SER A 571 -28.36 40.07 -29.96
N GLY A 572 -27.17 40.61 -30.20
CA GLY A 572 -26.93 41.79 -31.04
C GLY A 572 -27.23 41.55 -32.53
N LYS A 573 -27.02 40.34 -33.04
CA LYS A 573 -27.44 39.93 -34.40
C LYS A 573 -28.95 39.75 -34.53
N LYS A 574 -29.63 39.19 -33.52
CA LYS A 574 -31.11 39.06 -33.51
C LYS A 574 -31.87 40.40 -33.44
N LYS A 575 -31.26 41.47 -32.92
CA LYS A 575 -31.86 42.83 -32.91
C LYS A 575 -31.61 43.65 -34.19
N ARG A 576 -30.89 43.12 -35.18
CA ARG A 576 -30.54 43.80 -36.45
C ARG A 576 -31.27 43.24 -37.68
N GLU A 577 -32.34 42.47 -37.51
CA GLU A 577 -33.29 42.23 -38.61
C GLU A 577 -34.40 43.30 -38.59
N PRO A 578 -34.65 44.01 -39.70
CA PRO A 578 -35.76 44.97 -39.77
C PRO A 578 -37.09 44.21 -39.75
N PRO A 579 -38.18 44.82 -39.24
CA PRO A 579 -39.47 44.15 -39.16
C PRO A 579 -39.92 43.76 -40.57
N THR A 580 -40.10 42.46 -40.80
CA THR A 580 -40.63 41.95 -42.06
C THR A 580 -42.06 42.44 -42.22
N MET A 581 -42.28 43.43 -43.08
CA MET A 581 -43.61 43.87 -43.48
C MET A 581 -44.44 42.68 -43.98
N SER A 582 -45.67 42.58 -43.47
CA SER A 582 -46.60 41.51 -43.84
C SER A 582 -46.99 41.61 -45.32
N ARG A 583 -47.19 40.46 -45.94
CA ARG A 583 -47.55 40.27 -47.36
C ARG A 583 -48.87 40.94 -47.76
N ALA A 584 -49.63 41.47 -46.81
CA ALA A 584 -50.89 42.21 -47.04
C ALA A 584 -50.66 43.68 -47.46
N GLU A 585 -49.56 44.32 -47.06
CA GLU A 585 -49.33 45.75 -47.34
C GLU A 585 -48.67 45.98 -48.71
N LYS A 586 -47.92 45.01 -49.24
CA LYS A 586 -47.32 45.10 -50.59
C LYS A 586 -48.32 44.98 -51.75
N ARG A 587 -49.57 44.57 -51.51
CA ARG A 587 -50.59 44.40 -52.57
C ARG A 587 -51.47 45.63 -52.81
N LYS A 588 -51.40 46.67 -51.97
CA LYS A 588 -52.24 47.87 -52.11
C LYS A 588 -51.57 49.05 -52.81
N ALA A 589 -50.25 49.01 -53.01
CA ALA A 589 -49.48 50.10 -53.63
C ALA A 589 -49.17 49.91 -55.14
N ALA A 590 -49.63 48.82 -55.76
CA ALA A 590 -49.33 48.49 -57.16
C ALA A 590 -50.55 48.57 -58.10
N LYS A 591 -51.63 49.27 -57.72
CA LYS A 591 -52.85 49.33 -58.54
C LYS A 591 -53.30 50.74 -58.97
N ASP A 592 -52.63 51.80 -58.53
CA ASP A 592 -52.97 53.17 -58.92
C ASP A 592 -51.71 53.87 -59.46
N GLY A 593 -51.51 53.87 -60.78
CA GLY A 593 -50.44 54.65 -61.39
C GLY A 593 -49.96 54.19 -62.76
N GLU A 594 -50.86 53.98 -63.72
CA GLU A 594 -50.45 53.95 -65.13
C GLU A 594 -51.62 54.42 -66.02
N ASP A 595 -51.78 55.75 -66.12
CA ASP A 595 -52.40 56.38 -67.28
C ASP A 595 -51.60 57.63 -67.65
N ASP A 596 -51.27 57.67 -68.94
CA ASP A 596 -51.01 58.84 -69.78
C ASP A 596 -49.60 59.08 -70.34
N GLY A 597 -49.55 59.01 -71.68
CA GLY A 597 -48.57 59.66 -72.55
C GLY A 597 -47.43 58.79 -73.09
N ARG A 598 -47.12 58.70 -74.39
CA ARG A 598 -47.68 59.36 -75.59
C ARG A 598 -46.98 58.74 -76.83
N LYS A 599 -47.79 58.36 -77.83
CA LYS A 599 -47.55 58.45 -79.29
C LYS A 599 -46.12 58.80 -79.77
N ARG A 600 -45.51 58.01 -80.66
CA ARG A 600 -45.63 58.07 -82.15
C ARG A 600 -44.45 57.34 -82.85
N ARG A 601 -44.82 56.39 -83.73
CA ARG A 601 -44.23 56.02 -85.04
C ARG A 601 -42.87 56.62 -85.43
N ARG A 602 -41.94 55.75 -85.85
CA ARG A 602 -41.79 55.41 -87.28
C ARG A 602 -41.18 54.02 -87.46
#